data_AF-A0A8S4RN34-F1
#
_entry.id   AF-A0A8S4RN34-F1
#
_cell.length_a   1.000
_cell.length_b   1.000
_cell.length_c   1.000
_cell.angle_alpha   90.00
_cell.angle_beta   90.00
_cell.angle_gamma   90.00
#
_symmetry.space_group_name_H-M   'P 1'
#
loop_
_entity.id
_entity.type
_entity.pdbx_description
1 polymer ?
#
loop_
_entity_poly.entity_id
_entity_poly.type
_entity_poly.pdbx_seq_one_letter_code
_entity_poly.pdbx_strand_id
1 'polypeptide(L)'
;MSKFVNILTSSRYIVIRRTFTSTPVAHMKQWRISKGLSANRNAEGVLTDSPDYTFLDGRPTPLLVKQKKRMLKQQNYANQIVTLCSELDFAKQRHQDAVRAKEQERQDIIRNRLKPKGNAMFKK
;
A
#
# COMPACT_ATOMS: atom_id res chain seq x y z
N MET A 1 70.56 17.71 -20.50
CA MET A 1 70.76 18.45 -19.23
C MET A 1 69.40 18.84 -18.66
N SER A 2 69.21 18.62 -17.36
CA SER A 2 68.21 19.25 -16.46
C SER A 2 66.72 18.98 -16.76
N LYS A 3 66.05 18.09 -16.00
CA LYS A 3 65.25 18.37 -14.77
C LYS A 3 64.14 19.40 -15.07
N PHE A 4 62.86 19.14 -14.84
CA PHE A 4 62.30 18.95 -13.51
C PHE A 4 60.97 18.19 -13.52
N VAL A 5 60.91 17.28 -12.58
CA VAL A 5 59.76 16.59 -12.01
C VAL A 5 58.86 17.63 -11.32
N ASN A 6 57.56 17.69 -11.66
CA ASN A 6 56.56 18.40 -10.85
C ASN A 6 55.76 17.37 -10.05
N ILE A 7 56.16 17.21 -8.78
CA ILE A 7 55.39 16.51 -7.75
C ILE A 7 54.70 17.60 -6.93
N LEU A 8 53.53 17.24 -6.40
CA LEU A 8 52.80 17.87 -5.29
C LEU A 8 51.94 19.07 -5.70
N THR A 9 50.68 19.20 -5.29
CA THR A 9 49.93 18.62 -4.17
C THR A 9 48.45 18.52 -4.55
N SER A 10 47.84 17.34 -4.48
CA SER A 10 46.39 17.28 -4.25
C SER A 10 46.14 17.87 -2.87
N SER A 11 45.56 19.07 -2.81
CA SER A 11 45.09 19.66 -1.57
C SER A 11 44.08 18.69 -0.98
N ARG A 12 44.50 17.93 0.03
CA ARG A 12 43.59 17.12 0.84
C ARG A 12 42.75 18.10 1.63
N TYR A 13 41.58 18.44 1.10
CA TYR A 13 40.55 19.08 1.89
C TYR A 13 40.22 18.13 3.05
N ILE A 14 40.74 18.43 4.23
CA ILE A 14 40.33 17.77 5.46
C ILE A 14 38.90 18.23 5.71
N VAL A 15 37.94 17.41 5.28
CA VAL A 15 36.55 17.59 5.64
C VAL A 15 36.46 17.31 7.14
N ILE A 16 36.48 18.39 7.92
CA ILE A 16 36.22 18.36 9.36
C ILE A 16 34.84 17.74 9.56
N ARG A 17 34.77 16.49 10.00
CA ARG A 17 33.52 15.85 10.40
C ARG A 17 33.09 16.47 11.73
N ARG A 18 31.87 17.02 11.77
CA ARG A 18 31.32 17.78 12.90
C ARG A 18 31.23 16.90 14.14
N THR A 19 31.65 17.44 15.29
CA THR A 19 31.66 16.79 16.62
C THR A 19 30.32 16.86 17.37
N PHE A 20 29.31 17.53 16.80
CA PHE A 20 27.93 17.52 17.31
C PHE A 20 26.98 17.17 16.18
N THR A 21 26.30 16.04 16.31
CA THR A 21 25.37 15.51 15.30
C THR A 21 24.03 16.21 15.44
N SER A 22 23.82 17.33 14.73
CA SER A 22 22.47 17.81 14.46
C SER A 22 21.91 17.00 13.30
N THR A 23 21.22 15.90 13.59
CA THR A 23 20.56 15.09 12.55
C THR A 23 19.57 15.99 11.79
N PRO A 24 19.69 16.17 10.47
CA PRO A 24 18.79 17.07 9.74
C PRO A 24 17.34 16.56 9.82
N VAL A 25 16.37 17.48 9.93
CA VAL A 25 14.93 17.16 10.10
C VAL A 25 14.42 16.20 9.00
N ALA A 26 14.95 16.29 7.78
CA ALA A 26 14.63 15.37 6.67
C ALA A 26 15.02 13.92 6.97
N HIS A 27 16.20 13.70 7.58
CA HIS A 27 16.65 12.37 7.98
C HIS A 27 15.78 11.81 9.11
N MET A 28 15.26 12.66 9.98
CA MET A 28 14.28 12.26 11.01
C MET A 28 12.96 11.76 10.40
N LYS A 29 12.46 12.43 9.36
CA LYS A 29 11.24 12.00 8.64
C LYS A 29 11.46 10.66 7.94
N GLN A 30 12.59 10.51 7.25
CA GLN A 30 12.95 9.24 6.60
C GLN A 30 13.09 8.10 7.60
N TRP A 31 13.72 8.36 8.75
CA TRP A 31 13.82 7.40 9.85
C TRP A 31 12.44 7.01 10.40
N ARG A 32 11.50 7.95 10.52
CA ARG A 32 10.13 7.62 10.94
C ARG A 32 9.44 6.70 9.95
N ILE A 33 9.52 7.01 8.66
CA ILE A 33 8.95 6.17 7.60
C ILE A 33 9.59 4.78 7.61
N SER A 34 10.92 4.69 7.79
CA SER A 34 11.60 3.39 7.87
C SER A 34 11.23 2.57 9.10
N LYS A 35 10.66 3.20 10.13
CA LYS A 35 10.07 2.55 11.31
C LYS A 35 8.56 2.31 11.20
N GLY A 36 7.95 2.57 10.04
CA GLY A 36 6.51 2.42 9.83
C GLY A 36 5.66 3.49 10.51
N LEU A 37 6.25 4.62 10.89
CA LEU A 37 5.55 5.76 11.46
C LEU A 37 5.26 6.81 10.37
N SER A 38 4.21 7.60 10.56
CA SER A 38 3.97 8.80 9.74
C SER A 38 5.16 9.75 9.68
N ALA A 39 5.37 10.34 8.50
CA ALA A 39 6.41 11.34 8.27
C ALA A 39 6.15 12.63 9.09
N ASN A 40 4.87 13.01 9.25
CA ASN A 40 4.47 14.10 10.13
C ASN A 40 4.16 13.54 11.52
N ARG A 41 4.86 14.03 12.54
CA ARG A 41 4.68 13.62 13.94
C ARG A 41 3.25 13.79 14.46
N ASN A 42 2.52 14.80 13.95
CA ASN A 42 1.17 15.14 14.40
C ASN A 42 0.07 14.55 13.52
N ALA A 43 0.41 13.59 12.66
CA ALA A 43 -0.58 12.96 11.78
C ALA A 43 -1.40 11.89 12.51
N GLU A 44 -0.73 11.07 13.31
CA GLU A 44 -1.32 9.91 13.98
C GLU A 44 -0.54 9.55 15.26
N GLY A 45 -1.18 8.81 16.16
CA GLY A 45 -0.57 8.21 17.33
C GLY A 45 -0.95 8.90 18.63
N VAL A 46 -0.35 8.44 19.73
CA VAL A 46 -0.70 8.85 21.12
C VAL A 46 -0.74 10.36 21.28
N LEU A 47 0.22 11.09 20.71
CA LEU A 47 0.27 12.55 20.82
C LEU A 47 -0.95 13.27 20.21
N THR A 48 -1.58 12.69 19.18
CA THR A 48 -2.68 13.33 18.43
C THR A 48 -4.04 12.73 18.74
N ASP A 49 -4.08 11.45 19.12
CA ASP A 49 -5.31 10.69 19.33
C ASP A 49 -5.69 10.53 20.81
N SER A 50 -4.73 10.68 21.73
CA SER A 50 -5.01 10.71 23.17
C SER A 50 -5.58 12.07 23.60
N PRO A 51 -6.38 12.11 24.69
CA PRO A 51 -6.91 13.36 25.21
C PRO A 51 -5.82 14.23 25.85
N ASP A 52 -5.90 15.54 25.65
CA ASP A 52 -4.93 16.50 26.18
C ASP A 52 -5.05 16.69 27.71
N TYR A 53 -6.24 16.44 28.27
CA TYR A 53 -6.54 16.56 29.70
C TYR A 53 -7.51 15.47 30.14
N THR A 54 -7.67 15.26 31.44
CA THR A 54 -8.68 14.40 32.06
C THR A 54 -9.25 15.08 33.32
N PHE A 55 -10.48 14.74 33.71
CA PHE A 55 -11.08 15.27 34.93
C PHE A 55 -10.50 14.57 36.16
N LEU A 56 -10.32 15.30 37.27
CA LEU A 56 -9.83 14.74 38.53
C LEU A 56 -10.73 13.62 39.07
N ASP A 57 -12.04 13.72 38.79
CA ASP A 57 -13.04 12.72 39.14
C ASP A 57 -12.90 11.41 38.32
N GLY A 58 -11.98 11.35 37.36
CA GLY A 58 -11.79 10.19 36.47
C GLY A 58 -12.82 10.09 35.33
N ARG A 59 -13.66 11.11 35.14
CA ARG A 59 -14.59 11.16 34.01
C ARG A 59 -13.82 11.21 32.68
N PRO A 60 -14.30 10.53 31.63
CA PRO A 60 -13.64 10.57 30.33
C PRO A 60 -13.76 11.94 29.70
N THR A 61 -12.72 12.33 28.97
CA THR A 61 -12.64 13.60 28.27
C THR A 61 -13.60 13.58 27.08
N PRO A 62 -14.45 14.62 26.90
CA PRO A 62 -15.33 14.68 25.74
C PRO A 62 -14.52 14.76 24.45
N LEU A 63 -15.04 14.14 23.39
CA LEU A 63 -14.39 14.09 22.08
C LEU A 63 -14.25 15.47 21.45
N LEU A 64 -13.02 15.82 21.04
CA LEU A 64 -12.77 17.06 20.30
C LEU A 64 -13.35 16.96 18.88
N VAL A 65 -13.80 18.09 18.33
CA VAL A 65 -14.43 18.16 16.99
C VAL A 65 -13.52 17.57 15.90
N LYS A 66 -12.22 17.89 15.92
CA LYS A 66 -11.26 17.37 14.93
C LYS A 66 -10.99 15.89 15.10
N GLN A 67 -10.95 15.39 16.34
CA GLN A 67 -10.80 13.96 16.62
C GLN A 67 -12.01 13.19 16.09
N LYS A 68 -13.24 13.67 16.38
CA LYS A 68 -14.47 13.11 15.82
C LYS A 68 -14.45 13.11 14.29
N LYS A 69 -14.03 14.21 13.65
CA LYS A 69 -13.92 14.30 12.18
C LYS A 69 -12.93 13.27 11.63
N ARG A 70 -11.78 13.05 12.27
CA ARG A 70 -10.81 12.02 11.87
C ARG A 70 -11.41 10.62 12.00
N MET A 71 -12.07 10.31 13.11
CA MET A 71 -12.71 9.01 13.33
C MET A 71 -13.76 8.69 12.26
N LEU A 72 -14.67 9.63 11.98
CA LEU A 72 -15.68 9.46 10.93
C LEU A 72 -15.05 9.28 9.54
N LYS A 73 -13.97 10.02 9.26
CA LYS A 73 -13.24 9.87 8.00
C LYS A 73 -12.63 8.46 7.87
N GLN A 74 -12.03 7.93 8.94
CA GLN A 74 -11.48 6.58 8.94
C GLN A 74 -12.57 5.51 8.79
N GLN A 75 -13.72 5.70 9.43
CA GLN A 75 -14.88 4.82 9.25
C GLN A 75 -15.35 4.79 7.80
N ASN A 76 -15.44 5.96 7.14
CA ASN A 76 -15.82 6.04 5.74
C ASN A 76 -14.84 5.29 4.84
N TYR A 77 -13.53 5.44 5.08
CA TYR A 77 -12.52 4.69 4.34
C TYR A 77 -12.63 3.18 4.56
N ALA A 78 -12.83 2.73 5.80
CA ALA A 78 -13.02 1.32 6.10
C ALA A 78 -14.24 0.74 5.35
N ASN A 79 -15.37 1.45 5.37
CA ASN A 79 -16.58 1.06 4.65
C ASN A 79 -16.32 0.96 3.15
N GLN A 80 -15.65 1.96 2.56
CA GLN A 80 -15.31 1.95 1.13
C GLN A 80 -14.40 0.76 0.76
N ILE A 81 -13.38 0.47 1.57
CA ILE A 81 -12.48 -0.66 1.33
C ILE A 81 -13.27 -1.98 1.31
N VAL A 82 -14.14 -2.19 2.31
CA VAL A 82 -14.95 -3.42 2.40
C VAL A 82 -15.87 -3.55 1.19
N THR A 83 -16.57 -2.48 0.81
CA THR A 83 -17.44 -2.48 -0.38
C THR A 83 -16.65 -2.84 -1.63
N LEU A 84 -15.53 -2.17 -1.90
CA LEU A 84 -14.73 -2.40 -3.10
C LEU A 84 -14.14 -3.82 -3.16
N CYS A 85 -13.68 -4.37 -2.03
CA CYS A 85 -13.23 -5.75 -1.96
C CYS A 85 -14.37 -6.73 -2.28
N SER A 86 -15.56 -6.50 -1.73
CA SER A 86 -16.73 -7.36 -2.00
C SER A 86 -17.16 -7.32 -3.47
N GLU A 87 -17.09 -6.15 -4.11
CA GLU A 87 -17.42 -5.97 -5.53
C GLU A 87 -16.41 -6.70 -6.43
N LEU A 88 -15.12 -6.63 -6.09
CA LEU A 88 -14.06 -7.34 -6.79
C LEU A 88 -14.27 -8.86 -6.69
N ASP A 89 -14.48 -9.38 -5.48
CA ASP A 89 -14.71 -10.81 -5.27
C ASP A 89 -15.93 -11.30 -6.06
N PHE A 90 -17.01 -10.53 -6.05
CA PHE A 90 -18.20 -10.82 -6.84
C PHE A 90 -17.96 -10.79 -8.35
N ALA A 91 -17.19 -9.81 -8.85
CA ALA A 91 -16.81 -9.75 -10.26
C ALA A 91 -15.99 -10.97 -10.69
N LYS A 92 -15.05 -11.39 -9.84
CA LYS A 92 -14.22 -12.59 -10.06
C LYS A 92 -15.05 -13.86 -10.12
N GLN A 93 -15.94 -14.06 -9.15
CA GLN A 93 -16.84 -15.23 -9.10
C GLN A 93 -17.73 -15.28 -10.33
N ARG A 94 -18.43 -14.18 -10.64
CA ARG A 94 -19.30 -14.09 -11.82
C ARG A 94 -18.55 -14.42 -13.11
N HIS A 95 -17.32 -13.94 -13.27
CA HIS A 95 -16.53 -14.24 -14.46
C HIS A 95 -16.21 -15.73 -14.56
N GLN A 96 -15.80 -16.37 -13.46
CA GLN A 96 -15.54 -17.80 -13.40
C GLN A 96 -16.79 -18.62 -13.71
N ASP A 97 -17.94 -18.23 -13.17
CA ASP A 97 -19.21 -18.89 -13.43
C ASP A 97 -19.65 -18.75 -14.88
N ALA A 98 -19.49 -17.55 -15.48
CA ALA A 98 -19.79 -17.33 -16.88
C ALA A 98 -18.89 -18.15 -17.81
N VAL A 99 -17.60 -18.30 -17.50
CA VAL A 99 -16.67 -19.16 -18.26
C VAL A 99 -17.09 -20.63 -18.11
N ARG A 100 -17.42 -21.08 -16.91
CA ARG A 100 -17.85 -22.45 -16.63
C ARG A 100 -19.16 -22.78 -17.36
N ALA A 101 -20.13 -21.87 -17.34
CA ALA A 101 -21.41 -22.03 -18.02
C ALA A 101 -21.23 -22.16 -19.53
N LYS A 102 -20.37 -21.32 -20.14
CA LYS A 102 -20.04 -21.43 -21.58
C LYS A 102 -19.39 -22.76 -21.94
N GLU A 103 -18.49 -23.26 -21.10
CA GLU A 103 -17.87 -24.56 -21.35
C GLU A 103 -18.89 -25.69 -21.18
N GLN A 104 -19.75 -25.64 -20.16
CA GLN A 104 -20.83 -26.61 -19.97
C GLN A 104 -21.78 -26.63 -21.18
N GLU A 105 -22.22 -25.46 -21.64
CA GLU A 105 -23.06 -25.32 -22.83
C GLU A 105 -22.38 -25.94 -24.06
N ARG A 106 -21.10 -25.68 -24.27
CA ARG A 106 -20.32 -26.29 -25.36
C ARG A 106 -20.28 -27.81 -25.25
N GLN A 107 -20.04 -28.35 -24.05
CA GLN A 107 -20.02 -29.79 -23.81
C GLN A 107 -21.40 -30.42 -24.04
N ASP A 108 -22.47 -29.75 -23.62
CA ASP A 108 -23.84 -30.22 -23.82
C ASP A 108 -24.24 -30.20 -25.29
N ILE A 109 -23.84 -29.18 -26.06
CA ILE A 109 -24.01 -29.15 -27.52
C ILE A 109 -23.28 -30.33 -28.17
N ILE A 110 -22.04 -30.63 -27.74
CA ILE A 110 -21.27 -31.75 -28.27
C ILE A 110 -21.91 -33.10 -27.90
N ARG A 111 -22.36 -33.28 -26.66
CA ARG A 111 -23.05 -34.51 -26.20
C ARG A 111 -24.37 -34.74 -26.92
N ASN A 112 -25.15 -33.68 -27.13
CA ASN A 112 -26.46 -33.74 -27.78
C ASN A 112 -26.36 -33.75 -29.31
N ARG A 113 -25.15 -33.69 -29.88
CA ARG A 113 -24.93 -33.72 -31.32
C ARG A 113 -25.31 -35.07 -31.91
N LEU A 114 -26.13 -35.06 -32.96
CA LEU A 114 -26.49 -36.26 -33.70
C LEU A 114 -25.26 -36.96 -34.30
N LYS A 115 -25.36 -38.29 -34.45
CA LYS A 115 -24.31 -39.10 -35.09
C LYS A 115 -23.96 -38.52 -36.47
N PRO A 116 -22.66 -38.45 -36.82
CA PRO A 116 -22.25 -37.99 -38.14
C PRO A 116 -22.77 -38.93 -39.23
N LYS A 117 -23.07 -38.39 -40.42
CA LYS A 117 -23.55 -39.15 -41.58
C LYS A 117 -22.61 -38.99 -42.79
N GLY A 118 -22.71 -39.93 -43.73
CA GLY A 118 -21.99 -39.88 -45.02
C GLY A 118 -20.47 -39.96 -44.87
N ASN A 119 -19.73 -39.17 -45.66
CA ASN A 119 -18.26 -39.16 -45.71
C ASN A 119 -17.60 -38.80 -44.35
N ALA A 120 -18.32 -38.18 -43.43
CA ALA A 120 -17.84 -37.89 -42.07
C ALA A 120 -17.77 -39.13 -41.16
N MET A 121 -18.44 -40.25 -41.50
CA MET A 121 -18.29 -41.52 -40.79
C MET A 121 -17.02 -42.27 -41.20
N PHE A 122 -16.54 -42.08 -42.44
CA PHE A 122 -15.49 -42.90 -43.04
C PHE A 122 -14.09 -42.28 -42.94
N LYS A 123 -13.85 -41.37 -41.98
CA LYS A 123 -12.49 -40.90 -41.72
C LYS A 123 -11.65 -42.07 -41.18
N LYS A 124 -10.67 -42.53 -41.97
CA LYS A 124 -9.58 -43.41 -41.55
C LYS A 124 -8.75 -42.75 -40.46
#